data_AF-A0A9X3K2E4-F1
#
_entry.id   AF-A0A9X3K2E4-F1
#
_cell.length_a   1.000
_cell.length_b   1.000
_cell.length_c   1.000
_cell.angle_alpha   90.00
_cell.angle_beta   90.00
_cell.angle_gamma   90.00
#
_symmetry.space_group_name_H-M   'P 1'
#
loop_
_entity.id
_entity.type
_entity.pdbx_description
1 polymer ?
#
loop_
_entity_poly.entity_id
_entity_poly.type
_entity_poly.pdbx_seq_one_letter_code
_entity_poly.pdbx_strand_id
1 'polypeptide(L)'
;MPALSADIVAASREATLATWQSATIKARYPGARDEGSPPGEGFFDDPAHAQACADARGALLGTERRRFAVAAEDLLWVDPTTGLPTYTLVDDDQLVNAACLVARLELNLEEESTSIELFG
;
A
#
# COMPACT_ATOMS: atom_id res chain seq x y z
N MET A 1 43.16 -13.97 4.39
CA MET A 1 42.97 -14.56 3.04
C MET A 1 42.85 -13.42 2.05
N PRO A 2 43.67 -13.37 0.99
CA PRO A 2 43.45 -12.44 -0.11
C PRO A 2 42.18 -12.81 -0.87
N ALA A 3 41.46 -11.80 -1.37
CA ALA A 3 40.30 -12.00 -2.23
C ALA A 3 40.71 -12.74 -3.50
N LEU A 4 39.89 -13.70 -3.92
CA LEU A 4 40.10 -14.39 -5.19
C LEU A 4 39.76 -13.43 -6.34
N SER A 5 40.34 -13.67 -7.51
CA SER A 5 40.05 -12.89 -8.71
C SER A 5 38.55 -12.85 -9.04
N ALA A 6 37.83 -13.94 -8.74
CA ALA A 6 36.37 -14.02 -8.89
C ALA A 6 35.62 -13.09 -7.93
N ASP A 7 36.10 -12.94 -6.69
CA ASP A 7 35.49 -12.06 -5.68
C ASP A 7 35.65 -10.59 -6.09
N ILE A 8 36.81 -10.24 -6.65
CA ILE A 8 37.09 -8.89 -7.16
C ILE A 8 36.17 -8.55 -8.34
N VAL A 9 36.02 -9.49 -9.29
CA VAL A 9 35.14 -9.30 -10.44
C VAL A 9 33.69 -9.13 -10.01
N ALA A 10 33.20 -9.97 -9.09
CA ALA A 10 31.85 -9.86 -8.54
C ALA A 10 31.61 -8.54 -7.79
N ALA A 11 32.61 -8.04 -7.04
CA ALA A 11 32.53 -6.78 -6.32
C ALA A 11 32.63 -5.53 -7.23
N SER A 12 33.20 -5.68 -8.43
CA SER A 12 33.42 -4.58 -9.39
C SER A 12 32.34 -4.42 -10.46
N ARG A 13 31.32 -5.29 -10.45
CA ARG A 13 30.24 -5.27 -11.44
C ARG A 13 29.37 -4.03 -11.31
N GLU A 14 28.82 -3.58 -12.43
CA GLU A 14 27.85 -2.50 -12.45
C GLU A 14 26.58 -2.91 -11.68
N ALA A 15 26.01 -1.97 -10.92
CA ALA A 15 24.81 -2.22 -10.13
C ALA A 15 23.58 -2.27 -11.04
N THR A 16 22.80 -3.35 -10.92
CA THR A 16 21.50 -3.44 -11.58
C THR A 16 20.45 -2.69 -10.77
N LEU A 17 19.80 -1.70 -11.39
CA LEU A 17 18.73 -0.93 -10.77
C LEU A 17 17.38 -1.33 -11.37
N ALA A 18 16.47 -1.76 -10.50
CA ALA A 18 15.06 -1.94 -10.82
C ALA A 18 14.24 -0.79 -10.21
N THR A 19 13.22 -0.32 -10.92
CA THR A 19 12.40 0.79 -10.46
C THR A 19 10.93 0.41 -10.45
N TRP A 20 10.23 0.94 -9.46
CA TRP A 20 8.78 0.86 -9.35
C TRP A 20 8.25 2.26 -9.08
N GLN A 21 7.17 2.63 -9.75
CA GLN A 21 6.49 3.92 -9.56
C GLN A 21 4.99 3.77 -9.81
N SER A 22 4.19 4.60 -9.14
CA SER A 22 2.75 4.70 -9.38
C SER A 22 2.40 6.09 -9.87
N ALA A 23 2.08 6.20 -11.18
CA ALA A 23 1.67 7.46 -11.78
C ALA A 23 0.41 8.05 -11.09
N THR A 24 -0.51 7.20 -10.65
CA THR A 24 -1.72 7.60 -9.92
C THR A 24 -1.37 8.25 -8.57
N ILE A 25 -0.47 7.63 -7.80
CA ILE A 25 -0.04 8.18 -6.50
C ILE A 25 0.73 9.49 -6.72
N LYS A 26 1.61 9.55 -7.72
CA LYS A 26 2.39 10.76 -8.03
C LYS A 26 1.52 11.92 -8.50
N ALA A 27 0.46 11.64 -9.27
CA ALA A 27 -0.51 12.64 -9.69
C ALA A 27 -1.29 13.22 -8.50
N ARG A 28 -1.68 12.37 -7.54
CA ARG A 28 -2.39 12.79 -6.33
C ARG A 28 -1.48 13.49 -5.31
N TYR A 29 -0.24 13.00 -5.18
CA TYR A 29 0.77 13.50 -4.25
C TYR A 29 2.06 13.86 -5.02
N PRO A 30 2.18 15.09 -5.54
CA PRO A 30 3.35 15.51 -6.32
C PRO A 30 4.69 15.36 -5.57
N GLY A 31 4.64 15.42 -4.23
CA GLY A 31 5.79 15.21 -3.34
C GLY A 31 6.10 13.75 -2.98
N ALA A 32 5.36 12.76 -3.50
CA ALA A 32 5.67 11.35 -3.30
C ALA A 32 7.08 11.04 -3.82
N ARG A 33 7.88 10.35 -3.00
CA ARG A 33 9.29 10.03 -3.30
C ARG A 33 9.37 8.94 -4.37
N ASP A 34 9.40 9.36 -5.64
CA ASP A 34 9.63 8.48 -6.79
C ASP A 34 11.01 8.71 -7.43
N GLU A 35 11.84 9.59 -6.87
CA GLU A 35 13.12 9.98 -7.46
C GLU A 35 14.22 8.92 -7.31
N GLY A 36 13.91 7.75 -6.74
CA GLY A 36 14.80 6.58 -6.74
C GLY A 36 16.11 6.75 -5.96
N SER A 37 16.18 7.70 -5.01
CA SER A 37 17.45 8.07 -4.37
C SER A 37 17.44 8.08 -2.83
N PRO A 38 18.41 7.40 -2.17
CA PRO A 38 19.28 6.37 -2.75
C PRO A 38 18.49 5.07 -3.02
N PRO A 39 18.88 4.27 -4.03
CA PRO A 39 18.28 2.96 -4.25
C PRO A 39 18.54 2.05 -3.03
N GLY A 40 17.57 1.19 -2.72
CA GLY A 40 17.74 0.18 -1.67
C GLY A 40 18.74 -0.90 -2.10
N GLU A 41 19.52 -1.41 -1.16
CA GLU A 41 20.47 -2.48 -1.42
C GLU A 41 19.76 -3.82 -1.72
N GLY A 42 20.26 -4.54 -2.72
CA GLY A 42 19.81 -5.87 -3.11
C GLY A 42 20.93 -6.67 -3.77
N PHE A 43 20.80 -8.00 -3.78
CA PHE A 43 21.84 -8.93 -4.24
C PHE A 43 21.35 -9.78 -5.41
N PHE A 44 20.82 -9.13 -6.45
CA PHE A 44 20.28 -9.82 -7.62
C PHE A 44 21.31 -9.89 -8.75
N ASP A 45 21.53 -11.10 -9.26
CA ASP A 45 22.39 -11.33 -10.43
C ASP A 45 21.63 -11.18 -11.75
N ASP A 46 20.31 -11.39 -11.72
CA ASP A 46 19.40 -11.26 -12.87
C ASP A 46 18.49 -10.03 -12.68
N PRO A 47 18.45 -9.10 -13.65
CA PRO A 47 17.53 -7.96 -13.61
C PRO A 47 16.06 -8.35 -13.48
N ALA A 48 15.64 -9.50 -14.01
CA ALA A 48 14.26 -9.96 -13.88
C ALA A 48 13.88 -10.25 -12.42
N HIS A 49 14.80 -10.80 -11.63
CA HIS A 49 14.57 -11.04 -10.20
C HIS A 49 14.53 -9.73 -9.42
N ALA A 50 15.41 -8.77 -9.75
CA ALA A 50 15.37 -7.44 -9.15
C ALA A 50 14.02 -6.74 -9.39
N GLN A 51 13.50 -6.81 -10.62
CA GLN A 51 12.20 -6.23 -10.97
C GLN A 51 11.05 -6.95 -10.25
N ALA A 52 11.04 -8.28 -10.20
CA ALA A 52 10.01 -9.03 -9.48
C ALA A 52 9.94 -8.65 -7.99
N CYS A 53 11.09 -8.44 -7.35
CA CYS A 53 11.14 -7.95 -5.98
C CYS A 53 10.68 -6.49 -5.84
N ALA A 54 11.05 -5.62 -6.79
CA ALA A 54 10.58 -4.24 -6.82
C ALA A 54 9.04 -4.18 -6.97
N ASP A 55 8.46 -5.00 -7.84
CA ASP A 55 7.02 -5.09 -8.09
C ASP A 55 6.27 -5.63 -6.85
N ALA A 56 6.78 -6.70 -6.23
CA ALA A 56 6.18 -7.25 -5.01
C ALA A 56 6.21 -6.23 -3.87
N ARG A 57 7.32 -5.50 -3.72
CA ARG A 57 7.44 -4.42 -2.73
C ARG A 57 6.49 -3.26 -3.05
N GLY A 58 6.40 -2.87 -4.32
CA GLY A 58 5.48 -1.85 -4.81
C GLY A 58 4.02 -2.22 -4.56
N ALA A 59 3.63 -3.48 -4.74
CA ALA A 59 2.29 -3.95 -4.40
C ALA A 59 2.00 -3.83 -2.89
N LEU A 60 2.98 -4.13 -2.03
CA LEU A 60 2.82 -4.07 -0.57
C LEU A 60 2.83 -2.66 0.00
N LEU A 61 3.76 -1.81 -0.46
CA LEU A 61 4.05 -0.50 0.13
C LEU A 61 3.63 0.68 -0.74
N GLY A 62 3.52 0.45 -2.05
CA GLY A 62 3.13 1.43 -3.06
C GLY A 62 1.63 1.43 -3.34
N THR A 63 0.82 0.86 -2.44
CA THR A 63 -0.64 1.01 -2.44
C THR A 63 -1.00 2.14 -1.49
N GLU A 64 -1.83 3.08 -1.96
CA GLU A 64 -2.36 4.15 -1.12
C GLU A 64 -3.39 3.53 -0.17
N ARG A 65 -3.00 3.32 1.09
CA ARG A 65 -3.91 2.81 2.12
C ARG A 65 -4.46 3.97 2.92
N ARG A 66 -5.74 4.24 2.76
CA ARG A 66 -6.44 5.33 3.43
C ARG A 66 -7.31 4.77 4.56
N ARG A 67 -7.48 5.60 5.58
CA ARG A 67 -8.42 5.38 6.66
C ARG A 67 -9.47 6.46 6.60
N PHE A 68 -10.73 6.05 6.66
CA PHE A 68 -11.88 6.93 6.63
C PHE A 68 -12.67 6.74 7.91
N ALA A 69 -13.00 7.84 8.57
CA ALA A 69 -13.98 7.85 9.64
C ALA A 69 -15.32 8.23 9.05
N VAL A 70 -16.30 7.32 9.12
CA VAL A 70 -17.64 7.50 8.59
C VAL A 70 -18.62 7.49 9.74
N ALA A 71 -19.45 8.53 9.83
CA ALA A 71 -20.57 8.59 10.75
C ALA A 71 -21.87 8.33 9.99
N ALA A 72 -22.70 7.44 10.53
CA ALA A 72 -24.05 7.18 10.05
C ALA A 72 -25.06 7.57 11.12
N GLU A 73 -26.09 8.31 10.73
CA GLU A 73 -27.22 8.70 11.58
C GLU A 73 -28.25 7.57 11.73
N ASP A 74 -27.77 6.33 11.86
CA ASP A 74 -28.57 5.13 12.08
C ASP A 74 -27.71 4.03 12.72
N LEU A 75 -28.37 3.00 13.28
CA LEU A 75 -27.75 1.81 13.84
C LEU A 75 -27.49 0.77 12.75
N LEU A 76 -26.22 0.60 12.39
CA LEU A 76 -25.80 -0.36 11.38
C LEU A 76 -25.40 -1.69 12.04
N TRP A 77 -26.31 -2.65 11.97
CA TRP A 77 -26.06 -4.00 12.48
C TRP A 77 -25.27 -4.85 11.48
N VAL A 78 -24.09 -5.29 11.90
CA VAL A 78 -23.26 -6.23 11.11
C VAL A 78 -23.68 -7.66 11.41
N ASP A 79 -23.99 -8.42 10.36
CA ASP A 79 -24.21 -9.86 10.45
C ASP A 79 -22.89 -10.63 10.24
N PRO A 80 -22.27 -11.19 11.30
CA PRO A 80 -21.01 -11.90 11.20
C PRO A 80 -21.10 -13.21 10.42
N THR A 81 -22.31 -13.72 10.13
CA THR A 81 -22.50 -14.97 9.37
C THR A 81 -22.32 -14.77 7.86
N THR A 82 -22.41 -13.53 7.38
CA THR A 82 -22.25 -13.18 5.96
C THR A 82 -20.78 -13.07 5.52
N GLY A 83 -19.84 -13.23 6.45
CA GLY A 83 -18.41 -13.17 6.21
C GLY A 83 -17.77 -11.90 6.77
N LEU A 84 -16.67 -11.47 6.16
CA LEU A 84 -15.94 -10.29 6.62
C LEU A 84 -16.72 -9.02 6.20
N PRO A 85 -17.08 -8.13 7.14
CA PRO A 85 -17.84 -6.93 6.82
C PRO A 85 -17.03 -6.01 5.91
N THR A 86 -17.65 -5.64 4.78
CA THR A 86 -17.10 -4.71 3.80
C THR A 86 -18.15 -3.70 3.41
N TYR A 87 -17.73 -2.46 3.21
CA TYR A 87 -18.60 -1.38 2.72
C TYR A 87 -17.96 -0.72 1.50
N THR A 88 -18.78 -0.34 0.53
CA THR A 88 -18.32 0.52 -0.57
C THR A 88 -18.38 1.97 -0.10
N LEU A 89 -17.23 2.62 0.01
CA LEU A 89 -17.16 4.06 0.25
C LEU A 89 -17.13 4.79 -1.08
N VAL A 90 -18.11 5.67 -1.28
CA VAL A 90 -18.18 6.59 -2.42
C VAL A 90 -18.20 8.01 -1.87
N ASP A 91 -17.15 8.77 -2.17
CA ASP A 91 -17.01 10.17 -1.79
C ASP A 91 -16.18 10.86 -2.89
N ASP A 92 -16.85 11.73 -3.66
CA ASP A 92 -16.26 12.44 -4.79
C ASP A 92 -15.27 13.53 -4.33
N ASP A 93 -15.51 14.15 -3.17
CA ASP A 93 -14.61 15.17 -2.60
C ASP A 93 -13.29 14.53 -2.17
N GLN A 94 -13.36 13.31 -1.62
CA GLN A 94 -12.20 12.51 -1.26
C GLN A 94 -11.66 11.67 -2.43
N LEU A 95 -12.30 11.70 -3.60
CA LEU A 95 -11.95 10.91 -4.78
C LEU A 95 -11.78 9.41 -4.45
N VAL A 96 -12.75 8.84 -3.75
CA VAL A 96 -12.80 7.43 -3.38
C VAL A 96 -14.08 6.78 -3.89
N ASN A 97 -13.91 5.63 -4.55
CA ASN A 97 -14.97 4.72 -4.94
C ASN A 97 -14.39 3.31 -4.86
N ALA A 98 -14.39 2.75 -3.66
CA ALA A 98 -13.68 1.52 -3.36
C ALA A 98 -14.39 0.68 -2.29
N ALA A 99 -14.20 -0.63 -2.37
CA ALA A 99 -14.57 -1.54 -1.29
C ALA A 99 -13.55 -1.40 -0.15
N CYS A 100 -14.04 -1.11 1.04
CA CYS A 100 -13.24 -0.94 2.25
C CYS A 100 -13.57 -2.01 3.28
N LEU A 101 -12.55 -2.42 4.02
CA LEU A 101 -12.69 -3.27 5.18
C LEU A 101 -13.12 -2.46 6.40
N VAL A 102 -13.99 -3.02 7.24
CA VAL A 102 -14.31 -2.42 8.54
C VAL A 102 -13.21 -2.73 9.53
N ALA A 103 -12.47 -1.70 9.96
CA ALA A 103 -11.43 -1.81 10.98
C ALA A 103 -12.00 -1.65 12.40
N ARG A 104 -12.99 -0.76 12.56
CA ARG A 104 -13.69 -0.49 13.81
C ARG A 104 -15.15 -0.15 13.51
N LEU A 105 -16.05 -0.64 14.35
CA LEU A 105 -17.46 -0.29 14.34
C LEU A 105 -17.91 -0.04 15.77
N GLU A 106 -18.58 1.09 15.98
CA GLU A 106 -19.07 1.54 17.27
C GLU A 106 -20.52 1.98 17.13
N LEU A 107 -21.38 1.39 17.96
CA LEU A 107 -22.81 1.69 18.01
C LEU A 107 -23.09 2.57 19.22
N ASN A 108 -23.60 3.78 18.99
CA ASN A 108 -24.14 4.61 20.03
C ASN A 108 -25.66 4.38 20.12
N LEU A 109 -26.08 3.61 21.12
CA LEU A 109 -27.50 3.29 21.31
C LEU A 109 -28.32 4.45 21.89
N GLU A 110 -27.67 5.46 22.49
CA GLU A 110 -28.36 6.63 23.05
C GLU A 110 -28.69 7.64 21.95
N GLU A 111 -27.75 7.85 21.02
CA GLU A 111 -27.91 8.77 19.88
C GLU A 111 -28.43 8.08 18.61
N GLU A 112 -28.66 6.77 18.66
CA GLU A 112 -29.05 5.94 17.51
C GLU A 112 -28.12 6.12 16.30
N SER A 113 -26.81 6.16 16.55
CA SER A 113 -25.79 6.44 15.53
C SER A 113 -24.71 5.38 15.47
N THR A 114 -24.01 5.30 14.34
CA THR A 114 -22.88 4.39 14.13
C THR A 114 -21.65 5.13 13.65
N SER A 115 -20.51 4.85 14.28
CA SER A 115 -19.18 5.27 13.81
C SER A 115 -18.44 4.07 13.23
N ILE A 116 -17.93 4.23 12.00
CA ILE A 116 -17.21 3.18 11.27
C ILE A 116 -15.85 3.72 10.84
N GLU A 117 -14.79 2.97 11.16
CA GLU A 117 -13.46 3.17 10.58
C GLU A 117 -13.30 2.21 9.39
N LEU A 118 -13.20 2.77 8.18
CA LEU A 118 -13.02 2.04 6.94
C LEU A 118 -11.56 2.09 6.49
N PHE A 119 -11.03 0.94 6.06
CA PHE A 119 -9.68 0.79 5.52
C PHE A 119 -9.74 0.37 4.05
N GLY A 120 -9.17 1.19 3.16
CA GLY A 120 -9.21 0.99 1.71
C GLY A 120 -8.07 1.67 0.99
#